data_AF-A0A7J2KD95-F1
#
_entry.id   AF-A0A7J2KD95-F1
#
_cell.length_a   1.000
_cell.length_b   1.000
_cell.length_c   1.000
_cell.angle_alpha   90.00
_cell.angle_beta   90.00
_cell.angle_gamma   90.00
#
_symmetry.space_group_name_H-M   'P 1'
#
loop_
_entity.id
_entity.type
_entity.pdbx_description
1 polymer ?
#
loop_
_entity_poly.entity_id
_entity_poly.type
_entity_poly.pdbx_seq_one_letter_code
_entity_poly.pdbx_strand_id
1 'polypeptide(L)'
;MISLEKIESVSLLSIWMLEPRLPELLLELGRRGYATARVWPKSLGGYDIRFIEPNVAAIKGSTYILYNPYRRTLIIKGSNIDEMLSIFNEVEEILRNIGSDPNKGVLFYELQAKIKANGEKWFLKKIIKVDNALGLRFLAIPTSFVSVKGDPNSTKWFHMNIKPVWTSWSDKKVYYEIVLIYRDSRNKLLNMLKNLNKILKNIFENIDKALNIS
;
A
#
# COMPACT_ATOMS: atom_id res chain seq x y z
N MET A 1 -22.96 -4.09 8.64
CA MET A 1 -21.48 -4.18 8.81
C MET A 1 -20.76 -4.43 7.49
N ILE A 2 -19.63 -3.75 7.23
CA ILE A 2 -18.75 -4.01 6.07
C ILE A 2 -17.94 -5.30 6.28
N SER A 3 -17.94 -6.17 5.28
CA SER A 3 -17.10 -7.36 5.19
C SER A 3 -16.05 -7.23 4.09
N LEU A 4 -14.82 -7.66 4.40
CA LEU A 4 -13.73 -7.78 3.43
C LEU A 4 -14.09 -8.83 2.39
N GLU A 5 -13.88 -8.50 1.12
CA GLU A 5 -14.15 -9.42 0.00
C GLU A 5 -12.85 -9.95 -0.58
N LYS A 6 -11.96 -9.04 -0.99
CA LYS A 6 -10.70 -9.40 -1.65
C LYS A 6 -9.63 -8.33 -1.44
N ILE A 7 -8.41 -8.77 -1.17
CA ILE A 7 -7.23 -7.91 -1.27
C ILE A 7 -6.85 -7.81 -2.75
N GLU A 8 -6.96 -6.63 -3.36
CA GLU A 8 -6.59 -6.44 -4.76
C GLU A 8 -5.08 -6.37 -4.93
N SER A 9 -4.42 -5.60 -4.06
CA SER A 9 -2.97 -5.50 -4.04
C SER A 9 -2.48 -5.02 -2.69
N VAL A 10 -1.33 -5.51 -2.28
CA VAL A 10 -0.56 -4.99 -1.15
C VAL A 10 0.83 -4.65 -1.64
N SER A 11 1.43 -3.63 -1.06
CA SER A 11 2.81 -3.30 -1.29
C SER A 11 3.53 -2.85 -0.03
N LEU A 12 4.74 -3.36 0.13
CA LEU A 12 5.73 -2.84 1.08
C LEU A 12 6.71 -1.96 0.31
N LEU A 13 6.71 -0.68 0.65
CA LEU A 13 7.56 0.34 0.06
C LEU A 13 8.67 0.70 1.05
N SER A 14 9.87 0.89 0.52
CA SER A 14 11.03 1.43 1.23
C SER A 14 11.54 2.66 0.49
N ILE A 15 11.79 3.75 1.23
CA ILE A 15 12.37 4.99 0.68
C ILE A 15 13.80 5.11 1.16
N TRP A 16 14.72 5.35 0.22
CA TRP A 16 16.15 5.31 0.46
C TRP A 16 16.78 6.71 0.48
N MET A 17 17.77 6.89 1.37
CA MET A 17 18.59 8.11 1.46
C MET A 17 19.50 8.28 0.25
N LEU A 18 20.04 7.19 -0.27
CA LEU A 18 20.88 7.13 -1.46
C LEU A 18 20.31 6.08 -2.39
N GLU A 19 20.64 6.18 -3.67
CA GLU A 19 20.23 5.17 -4.63
C GLU A 19 20.80 3.80 -4.23
N PRO A 20 19.95 2.77 -4.01
CA PRO A 20 20.44 1.43 -3.75
C PRO A 20 21.20 0.90 -4.96
N ARG A 21 22.14 -0.03 -4.73
CA ARG A 21 22.91 -0.72 -5.78
C ARG A 21 22.03 -1.65 -6.62
N LEU A 22 21.20 -1.04 -7.45
CA LEU A 22 20.17 -1.71 -8.22
C LEU A 22 20.72 -2.66 -9.30
N PRO A 23 21.81 -2.33 -10.03
CA PRO A 23 22.41 -3.28 -10.97
C PRO A 23 22.80 -4.61 -10.30
N GLU A 24 23.47 -4.52 -9.15
CA GLU A 24 23.90 -5.67 -8.37
C GLU A 24 22.71 -6.43 -7.77
N LEU A 25 21.69 -5.71 -7.30
CA LEU A 25 20.43 -6.33 -6.86
C LEU A 25 19.78 -7.14 -7.99
N LEU A 26 19.66 -6.56 -9.19
CA LEU A 26 19.02 -7.23 -10.33
C LEU A 26 19.84 -8.42 -10.84
N LEU A 27 21.17 -8.35 -10.77
CA LEU A 27 22.03 -9.49 -11.08
C LEU A 27 21.81 -10.66 -10.10
N GLU A 28 21.79 -10.37 -8.80
CA GLU A 28 21.55 -11.38 -7.76
C GLU A 28 20.13 -11.96 -7.82
N LEU A 29 19.12 -11.13 -8.06
CA LEU A 29 17.74 -11.60 -8.29
C LEU A 29 17.68 -12.52 -9.51
N GLY A 30 18.35 -12.17 -10.61
CA GLY A 30 18.43 -13.03 -11.81
C GLY A 30 19.01 -14.41 -11.50
N ARG A 31 20.08 -14.49 -10.70
CA ARG A 31 20.67 -15.75 -10.23
C ARG A 31 19.72 -16.61 -9.40
N ARG A 32 18.72 -16.00 -8.76
CA ARG A 32 17.71 -16.66 -7.94
C ARG A 32 16.38 -16.90 -8.68
N GLY A 33 16.40 -16.83 -10.01
CA GLY A 33 15.26 -17.19 -10.87
C GLY A 33 14.21 -16.09 -11.05
N TYR A 34 14.53 -14.84 -10.72
CA TYR A 34 13.65 -13.71 -11.04
C TYR A 34 13.78 -13.33 -12.52
N ALA A 35 12.67 -12.92 -13.14
CA ALA A 35 12.73 -12.18 -14.39
C ALA A 35 13.10 -10.73 -14.08
N THR A 36 14.23 -10.24 -14.61
CA THR A 36 14.78 -8.93 -14.23
C THR A 36 14.86 -7.96 -15.41
N ALA A 37 14.74 -6.67 -15.09
CA ALA A 37 14.96 -5.57 -16.02
C ALA A 37 16.42 -5.56 -16.48
N ARG A 38 16.65 -5.08 -17.71
CA ARG A 38 18.00 -5.00 -18.27
C ARG A 38 18.67 -3.71 -17.81
N VAL A 39 19.92 -3.84 -17.38
CA VAL A 39 20.75 -2.71 -16.91
C VAL A 39 21.89 -2.49 -17.89
N TRP A 40 22.04 -1.27 -18.37
CA TRP A 40 23.06 -0.89 -19.36
C TRP A 40 23.97 0.19 -18.76
N PRO A 41 25.30 0.03 -18.78
CA PRO A 41 26.21 1.05 -18.26
C PRO A 41 26.20 2.29 -19.16
N LYS A 42 26.33 3.47 -18.56
CA LYS A 42 26.57 4.73 -19.28
C LYS A 42 28.06 5.00 -19.45
N SER A 43 28.43 5.59 -20.57
CA SER A 43 29.82 5.93 -20.92
C SER A 43 30.50 6.91 -19.95
N LEU A 44 29.73 7.72 -19.21
CA LEU A 44 30.25 8.70 -18.23
C LEU A 44 30.05 8.24 -16.77
N GLY A 45 29.79 6.96 -16.54
CA GLY A 45 29.42 6.41 -15.24
C GLY A 45 27.90 6.44 -15.00
N GLY A 46 27.44 5.53 -14.15
CA GLY A 46 26.02 5.27 -13.91
C GLY A 46 25.44 4.22 -14.87
N TYR A 47 24.12 4.07 -14.84
CA TYR A 47 23.40 3.06 -15.61
C TYR A 47 22.04 3.56 -16.09
N ASP A 48 21.55 2.97 -17.18
CA ASP A 48 20.15 3.00 -17.58
C ASP A 48 19.48 1.67 -17.28
N ILE A 49 18.20 1.73 -16.91
CA ILE A 49 17.38 0.55 -16.66
C ILE A 49 16.24 0.54 -17.66
N ARG A 50 16.17 -0.55 -18.44
CA ARG A 50 15.00 -0.84 -19.25
C ARG A 50 14.08 -1.76 -18.45
N PHE A 51 13.13 -1.13 -17.75
CA PHE A 51 12.12 -1.83 -16.96
C PHE A 51 11.28 -2.78 -17.83
N ILE A 52 10.77 -3.86 -17.22
CA ILE A 52 9.92 -4.86 -17.87
C ILE A 52 8.57 -4.21 -18.24
N GLU A 53 8.02 -3.46 -17.29
CA GLU A 53 6.83 -2.61 -17.38
C GLU A 53 7.14 -1.30 -16.63
N PRO A 54 6.31 -0.23 -16.69
CA PRO A 54 6.60 1.02 -16.00
C PRO A 54 7.00 0.82 -14.52
N ASN A 55 8.27 1.15 -14.21
CA ASN A 55 8.92 0.97 -12.91
C ASN A 55 9.13 -0.47 -12.43
N VAL A 56 8.74 -1.52 -13.19
CA VAL A 56 8.93 -2.93 -12.78
C VAL A 56 10.36 -3.37 -13.07
N ALA A 57 11.14 -3.54 -11.99
CA ALA A 57 12.55 -3.90 -12.04
C ALA A 57 12.76 -5.42 -12.01
N ALA A 58 11.91 -6.18 -11.31
CA ALA A 58 11.95 -7.63 -11.34
C ALA A 58 10.58 -8.26 -11.01
N ILE A 59 10.38 -9.53 -11.41
CA ILE A 59 9.16 -10.30 -11.19
C ILE A 59 9.53 -11.71 -10.74
N LYS A 60 8.81 -12.25 -9.76
CA LYS A 60 8.83 -13.67 -9.38
C LYS A 60 7.43 -14.09 -8.94
N GLY A 61 6.91 -15.15 -9.55
CA GLY A 61 5.56 -15.63 -9.28
C GLY A 61 4.51 -14.55 -9.53
N SER A 62 3.75 -14.21 -8.48
CA SER A 62 2.71 -13.17 -8.51
C SER A 62 3.18 -11.81 -7.96
N THR A 63 4.47 -11.70 -7.63
CA THR A 63 5.07 -10.56 -6.95
C THR A 63 5.97 -9.75 -7.87
N TYR A 64 5.81 -8.43 -7.80
CA TYR A 64 6.53 -7.43 -8.57
C TYR A 64 7.46 -6.64 -7.65
N ILE A 65 8.69 -6.43 -8.10
CA ILE A 65 9.67 -5.53 -7.49
C ILE A 65 9.72 -4.29 -8.37
N LEU A 66 9.21 -3.18 -7.86
CA LEU A 66 9.20 -1.90 -8.56
C LEU A 66 10.28 -0.98 -7.99
N TYR A 67 10.89 -0.21 -8.87
CA TYR A 67 11.84 0.83 -8.52
C TYR A 67 11.49 2.14 -9.20
N ASN A 68 11.47 3.22 -8.42
CA ASN A 68 11.35 4.58 -8.94
C ASN A 68 12.63 5.37 -8.59
N PRO A 69 13.48 5.69 -9.58
CA PRO A 69 14.72 6.43 -9.32
C PRO A 69 14.48 7.84 -8.80
N TYR A 70 13.45 8.54 -9.30
CA TYR A 70 13.14 9.91 -8.88
C TYR A 70 12.78 10.02 -7.40
N ARG A 71 12.16 8.98 -6.85
CA ARG A 71 11.76 8.93 -5.44
C ARG A 71 12.67 8.05 -4.59
N ARG A 72 13.65 7.37 -5.19
CA ARG A 72 14.49 6.34 -4.57
C ARG A 72 13.65 5.33 -3.78
N THR A 73 12.54 4.89 -4.38
CA THR A 73 11.62 3.94 -3.75
C THR A 73 11.82 2.55 -4.33
N LEU A 74 11.97 1.56 -3.47
CA LEU A 74 11.87 0.15 -3.82
C LEU A 74 10.58 -0.42 -3.23
N ILE A 75 9.74 -1.03 -4.07
CA ILE A 75 8.40 -1.48 -3.71
C ILE A 75 8.28 -2.96 -4.04
N ILE A 76 7.91 -3.76 -3.05
CA ILE A 76 7.52 -5.16 -3.25
C ILE A 76 5.99 -5.20 -3.24
N LYS A 77 5.39 -5.54 -4.37
CA LYS A 77 3.93 -5.51 -4.59
C LYS A 77 3.43 -6.89 -5.00
N GLY A 78 2.36 -7.35 -4.36
CA GLY A 78 1.71 -8.62 -4.72
C GLY A 78 0.31 -8.74 -4.14
N SER A 79 -0.36 -9.84 -4.46
CA SER A 79 -1.66 -10.21 -3.87
C SER A 79 -1.55 -11.33 -2.83
N ASN A 80 -0.48 -12.13 -2.87
CA ASN A 80 -0.18 -13.17 -1.89
C ASN A 80 0.75 -12.62 -0.80
N ILE A 81 0.27 -12.56 0.44
CA ILE A 81 1.00 -11.98 1.56
C ILE A 81 2.25 -12.80 1.93
N ASP A 82 2.15 -14.12 1.95
CA ASP A 82 3.25 -14.99 2.37
C ASP A 82 4.40 -14.97 1.35
N GLU A 83 4.06 -15.03 0.06
CA GLU A 83 5.00 -14.86 -1.04
C GLU A 83 5.69 -13.49 -0.97
N MET A 84 4.91 -12.42 -0.79
CA MET A 84 5.41 -11.05 -0.73
C MET A 84 6.34 -10.83 0.47
N LEU A 85 6.02 -11.41 1.64
CA LEU A 85 6.87 -11.36 2.84
C LEU A 85 8.19 -12.09 2.62
N SER A 86 8.15 -13.26 1.99
CA SER A 86 9.35 -14.03 1.65
C SER A 86 10.27 -13.23 0.73
N ILE A 87 9.73 -12.71 -0.37
CA ILE A 87 10.46 -11.91 -1.34
C ILE A 87 10.99 -10.61 -0.74
N PHE A 88 10.22 -9.94 0.12
CA PHE A 88 10.67 -8.74 0.81
C PHE A 88 11.91 -9.01 1.69
N ASN A 89 11.90 -10.07 2.49
CA ASN A 89 13.06 -10.45 3.30
C ASN A 89 14.26 -10.86 2.42
N GLU A 90 14.02 -11.60 1.33
CA GLU A 90 15.05 -12.00 0.37
C GLU A 90 15.73 -10.78 -0.27
N VAL A 91 14.94 -9.80 -0.71
CA VAL A 91 15.45 -8.55 -1.32
C VAL A 91 16.29 -7.74 -0.32
N GLU A 92 15.83 -7.60 0.92
CA GLU A 92 16.60 -6.90 1.96
C GLU A 92 17.91 -7.62 2.32
N GLU A 93 17.91 -8.95 2.31
CA GLU A 93 19.13 -9.75 2.50
C GLU A 93 20.13 -9.52 1.36
N ILE A 94 19.68 -9.60 0.11
CA ILE A 94 20.53 -9.33 -1.07
C ILE A 94 21.10 -7.92 -1.00
N LEU A 95 20.26 -6.92 -0.73
CA LEU A 95 20.67 -5.52 -0.61
C LEU A 95 21.77 -5.33 0.43
N ARG A 96 21.64 -5.96 1.59
CA ARG A 96 22.67 -5.95 2.62
C ARG A 96 23.98 -6.60 2.13
N ASN A 97 23.89 -7.73 1.44
CA ASN A 97 25.08 -8.45 0.94
C ASN A 97 25.85 -7.67 -0.14
N ILE A 98 25.15 -6.89 -0.97
CA ILE A 98 25.77 -6.05 -2.02
C ILE A 98 26.21 -4.66 -1.50
N GLY A 99 26.07 -4.40 -0.20
CA GLY A 99 26.52 -3.16 0.46
C GLY A 99 25.48 -2.03 0.56
N SER A 100 24.22 -2.29 0.18
CA SER A 100 23.08 -1.38 0.37
C SER A 100 22.25 -1.79 1.60
N ASP A 101 22.84 -1.71 2.80
CA ASP A 101 22.19 -2.15 4.05
C ASP A 101 20.90 -1.35 4.35
N PRO A 102 19.71 -1.99 4.38
CA PRO A 102 18.46 -1.31 4.67
C PRO A 102 18.44 -0.58 6.02
N ASN A 103 19.15 -1.10 7.04
CA ASN A 103 19.19 -0.48 8.37
C ASN A 103 19.92 0.86 8.38
N LYS A 104 20.79 1.09 7.39
CA LYS A 104 21.57 2.33 7.24
C LYS A 104 21.05 3.22 6.13
N GLY A 105 20.40 2.65 5.11
CA GLY A 105 20.01 3.35 3.89
C GLY A 105 18.54 3.75 3.81
N VAL A 106 17.63 3.06 4.51
CA VAL A 106 16.19 3.32 4.42
C VAL A 106 15.78 4.43 5.40
N LEU A 107 15.14 5.48 4.88
CA LEU A 107 14.55 6.55 5.69
C LEU A 107 13.31 6.07 6.44
N PHE A 108 12.40 5.42 5.72
CA PHE A 108 11.22 4.80 6.30
C PHE A 108 10.62 3.76 5.36
N TYR A 109 9.75 2.95 5.95
CA TYR A 109 8.93 1.98 5.24
C TYR A 109 7.46 2.41 5.26
N GLU A 110 6.72 2.00 4.24
CA GLU A 110 5.29 2.23 4.12
C GLU A 110 4.59 0.97 3.61
N LEU A 111 3.52 0.57 4.29
CA LEU A 111 2.59 -0.43 3.82
C LEU A 111 1.45 0.30 3.10
N GLN A 112 1.19 -0.12 1.87
CA GLN A 112 -0.01 0.31 1.13
C GLN A 112 -0.85 -0.92 0.79
N ALA A 113 -2.17 -0.83 0.97
CA ALA A 113 -3.09 -1.89 0.58
C ALA A 113 -4.31 -1.32 -0.13
N LYS A 114 -4.73 -2.01 -1.18
CA LYS A 114 -5.96 -1.76 -1.92
C LYS A 114 -6.86 -2.98 -1.79
N ILE A 115 -8.07 -2.77 -1.29
CA ILE A 115 -8.93 -3.85 -0.81
C ILE A 115 -10.36 -3.57 -1.25
N LYS A 116 -11.04 -4.61 -1.71
CA LYS A 116 -12.47 -4.63 -1.97
C LYS A 116 -13.21 -5.14 -0.75
N ALA A 117 -14.30 -4.46 -0.43
CA ALA A 117 -15.21 -4.84 0.63
C ALA A 117 -16.66 -4.59 0.18
N ASN A 118 -17.62 -5.19 0.88
CA ASN A 118 -19.04 -4.94 0.65
C ASN A 118 -19.80 -4.93 1.98
N GLY A 119 -20.94 -4.24 2.01
CA GLY A 119 -21.78 -4.19 3.20
C GLY A 119 -22.88 -3.15 3.11
N GLU A 120 -23.42 -2.79 4.25
CA GLU A 120 -24.42 -1.72 4.37
C GLU A 120 -23.80 -0.35 4.09
N LYS A 121 -24.65 0.61 3.74
CA LYS A 121 -24.21 1.99 3.50
C LYS A 121 -23.75 2.63 4.81
N TRP A 122 -22.49 3.07 4.87
CA TRP A 122 -22.01 3.91 5.96
C TRP A 122 -22.36 5.37 5.69
N PHE A 123 -23.08 5.99 6.63
CA PHE A 123 -23.38 7.41 6.61
C PHE A 123 -23.51 7.90 8.05
N LEU A 124 -23.16 9.16 8.28
CA LEU A 124 -23.50 9.84 9.52
C LEU A 124 -25.03 10.03 9.53
N LYS A 125 -25.71 9.64 10.62
CA LYS A 125 -27.16 9.78 10.73
C LYS A 125 -27.65 11.24 10.69
N LYS A 126 -26.73 12.20 10.80
CA LYS A 126 -27.01 13.62 10.66
C LYS A 126 -27.18 14.01 9.18
N ILE A 127 -28.42 14.33 8.81
CA ILE A 127 -28.73 14.96 7.53
C ILE A 127 -28.23 16.41 7.58
N ILE A 128 -27.35 16.77 6.66
CA ILE A 128 -26.90 18.15 6.46
C ILE A 128 -27.90 18.82 5.53
N LYS A 129 -28.67 19.75 6.09
CA LYS A 129 -29.50 20.67 5.30
C LYS A 129 -28.60 21.80 4.85
N VAL A 130 -28.48 21.97 3.53
CA VAL A 130 -27.82 23.14 2.94
C VAL A 130 -28.92 23.92 2.26
N ASP A 131 -29.10 25.17 2.67
CA ASP A 131 -29.98 26.09 1.97
C ASP A 131 -29.27 26.50 0.67
N ASN A 132 -29.51 25.73 -0.38
CA ASN A 132 -28.99 26.01 -1.71
C ASN A 132 -30.12 25.98 -2.75
N ALA A 133 -29.86 26.57 -3.91
CA ALA A 133 -30.83 26.65 -5.02
C ALA A 133 -31.30 25.28 -5.56
N LEU A 134 -30.62 24.19 -5.16
CA LEU A 134 -30.96 22.83 -5.59
C LEU A 134 -31.98 22.15 -4.66
N GLY A 135 -32.24 22.69 -3.47
CA GLY A 135 -33.20 22.13 -2.51
C GLY A 135 -32.85 20.72 -2.01
N LEU A 136 -31.59 20.29 -2.19
CA LEU A 136 -31.15 18.93 -1.89
C LEU A 136 -30.78 18.74 -0.41
N ARG A 137 -31.09 17.57 0.13
CA ARG A 137 -30.64 17.13 1.46
C ARG A 137 -29.41 16.25 1.31
N PHE A 138 -28.36 16.55 2.06
CA PHE A 138 -27.09 15.83 1.97
C PHE A 138 -26.93 14.87 3.15
N LEU A 139 -26.38 13.69 2.86
CA LEU A 139 -25.89 12.75 3.86
C LEU A 139 -24.37 12.77 3.84
N ALA A 140 -23.75 12.98 5.01
CA ALA A 140 -22.30 12.91 5.13
C ALA A 140 -21.85 11.46 5.21
N ILE A 141 -20.91 11.08 4.33
CA ILE A 141 -20.33 9.74 4.29
C ILE A 141 -18.88 9.86 4.76
N PRO A 142 -18.50 9.21 5.87
CA PRO A 142 -17.11 9.22 6.32
C PRO A 142 -16.28 8.38 5.36
N THR A 143 -15.44 9.04 4.56
CA THR A 143 -14.59 8.37 3.57
C THR A 143 -13.13 8.29 3.99
N SER A 144 -12.70 8.98 5.05
CA SER A 144 -11.29 9.02 5.42
C SER A 144 -11.10 8.96 6.93
N PHE A 145 -10.21 8.06 7.36
CA PHE A 145 -9.82 7.86 8.74
C PHE A 145 -8.31 8.06 8.84
N VAL A 146 -7.89 8.94 9.76
CA VAL A 146 -6.48 9.29 9.96
C VAL A 146 -6.12 9.18 11.44
N SER A 147 -4.85 8.94 11.74
CA SER A 147 -4.35 9.04 13.11
C SER A 147 -4.51 10.46 13.65
N VAL A 148 -5.15 10.61 14.83
CA VAL A 148 -5.54 11.90 15.43
C VAL A 148 -4.39 12.90 15.58
N LYS A 149 -3.19 12.42 15.93
CA LYS A 149 -1.97 13.24 16.07
C LYS A 149 -0.95 12.99 14.95
N GLY A 150 -1.38 12.34 13.87
CA GLY A 150 -0.48 11.98 12.79
C GLY A 150 -0.17 13.17 11.89
N ASP A 151 1.05 13.21 11.39
CA ASP A 151 1.48 14.12 10.33
C ASP A 151 1.75 13.29 9.06
N PRO A 152 1.10 13.60 7.92
CA PRO A 152 1.39 12.97 6.63
C PRO A 152 2.85 13.09 6.18
N ASN A 153 3.65 13.98 6.76
CA ASN A 153 5.09 14.11 6.47
C ASN A 153 5.97 13.31 7.43
N SER A 154 5.40 12.72 8.47
CA SER A 154 6.16 11.96 9.47
C SER A 154 6.41 10.50 9.06
N THR A 155 7.35 9.83 9.74
CA THR A 155 7.59 8.39 9.59
C THR A 155 6.56 7.51 10.30
N LYS A 156 5.58 8.12 10.99
CA LYS A 156 4.50 7.46 11.72
C LYS A 156 3.15 8.03 11.31
N TRP A 157 2.55 7.39 10.32
CA TRP A 157 1.32 7.89 9.71
C TRP A 157 0.36 6.75 9.43
N PHE A 158 -0.92 6.98 9.70
CA PHE A 158 -1.98 6.07 9.34
C PHE A 158 -3.08 6.83 8.60
N HIS A 159 -3.43 6.33 7.42
CA HIS A 159 -4.54 6.83 6.63
C HIS A 159 -5.28 5.67 6.00
N MET A 160 -6.58 5.65 6.18
CA MET A 160 -7.47 4.71 5.52
C MET A 160 -8.59 5.48 4.83
N ASN A 161 -8.70 5.31 3.52
CA ASN A 161 -9.78 5.85 2.71
C ASN A 161 -10.75 4.72 2.37
N ILE A 162 -12.05 4.93 2.57
CA ILE A 162 -13.13 3.99 2.31
C ILE A 162 -14.11 4.68 1.38
N LYS A 163 -14.09 4.29 0.11
CA LYS A 163 -14.90 4.91 -0.93
C LYS A 163 -16.02 3.97 -1.35
N PRO A 164 -17.30 4.38 -1.24
CA PRO A 164 -18.37 3.62 -1.87
C PRO A 164 -18.20 3.64 -3.39
N VAL A 165 -18.35 2.48 -4.01
CA VAL A 165 -18.44 2.33 -5.45
C VAL A 165 -19.89 2.49 -5.83
N TRP A 166 -20.26 3.67 -6.33
CA TRP A 166 -21.62 3.96 -6.75
C TRP A 166 -21.91 3.23 -8.06
N THR A 167 -22.84 2.29 -8.00
CA THR A 167 -23.39 1.64 -9.19
C THR A 167 -24.83 2.11 -9.38
N SER A 168 -25.30 2.13 -10.63
CA SER A 168 -26.72 2.41 -10.97
C SER A 168 -27.66 1.26 -10.58
N TRP A 169 -27.14 0.20 -9.96
CA TRP A 169 -27.83 -1.04 -9.66
C TRP A 169 -28.35 -0.97 -8.22
N SER A 170 -29.63 -1.27 -8.01
CA SER A 170 -30.33 -1.15 -6.73
C SER A 170 -30.02 -2.32 -5.78
N ASP A 171 -28.75 -2.68 -5.63
CA ASP A 171 -28.37 -3.75 -4.71
C ASP A 171 -28.54 -3.29 -3.26
N LYS A 172 -29.00 -4.21 -2.40
CA LYS A 172 -29.08 -3.98 -0.95
C LYS A 172 -27.70 -3.76 -0.29
N LYS A 173 -26.62 -4.14 -0.98
CA LYS A 173 -25.24 -4.02 -0.50
C LYS A 173 -24.46 -3.02 -1.35
N VAL A 174 -23.71 -2.16 -0.67
CA VAL A 174 -22.77 -1.21 -1.27
C VAL A 174 -21.40 -1.85 -1.32
N TYR A 175 -20.74 -1.77 -2.47
CA TYR A 175 -19.33 -2.14 -2.62
C TYR A 175 -18.44 -0.96 -2.22
N TYR A 176 -17.29 -1.27 -1.65
CA TYR A 176 -16.31 -0.30 -1.17
C TYR A 176 -14.94 -0.62 -1.72
N GLU A 177 -14.24 0.43 -2.15
CA GLU A 177 -12.80 0.43 -2.33
C GLU A 177 -12.13 1.01 -1.08
N ILE A 178 -11.22 0.26 -0.50
CA ILE A 178 -10.49 0.64 0.70
C ILE A 178 -9.02 0.77 0.34
N VAL A 179 -8.48 1.97 0.57
CA VAL A 179 -7.06 2.29 0.38
C VAL A 179 -6.47 2.58 1.75
N LEU A 180 -5.52 1.75 2.16
CA LEU A 180 -4.78 1.89 3.41
C LEU A 180 -3.35 2.33 3.12
N ILE A 181 -2.87 3.31 3.85
CA ILE A 181 -1.47 3.75 3.91
C ILE A 181 -1.05 3.74 5.38
N TYR A 182 -0.01 2.99 5.71
CA TYR A 182 0.53 2.89 7.06
C TYR A 182 2.05 2.96 7.06
N ARG A 183 2.61 3.94 7.76
CA ARG A 183 4.04 4.09 8.02
C ARG A 183 4.32 3.89 9.49
N ASP A 184 5.29 3.04 9.79
CA ASP A 184 5.84 2.82 11.11
C ASP A 184 7.13 2.01 10.97
N SER A 185 7.69 1.52 12.07
CA SER A 185 8.82 0.58 12.03
C SER A 185 8.52 -0.65 11.18
N ARG A 186 9.55 -1.16 10.49
CA ARG A 186 9.52 -2.39 9.68
C ARG A 186 8.72 -3.51 10.34
N ASN A 187 9.06 -3.85 11.60
CA ASN A 187 8.41 -4.97 12.31
C ASN A 187 6.90 -4.77 12.49
N LYS A 188 6.44 -3.55 12.75
CA LYS A 188 5.01 -3.26 12.84
C LYS A 188 4.31 -3.36 11.50
N LEU A 189 4.96 -2.95 10.41
CA LEU A 189 4.39 -3.11 9.07
C LEU A 189 4.26 -4.58 8.68
N LEU A 190 5.28 -5.40 8.96
CA LEU A 190 5.21 -6.84 8.74
C LEU A 190 4.13 -7.50 9.60
N ASN A 191 3.98 -7.08 10.86
CA ASN A 191 2.92 -7.58 11.73
C ASN A 191 1.53 -7.16 11.26
N MET A 192 1.37 -5.90 10.83
CA MET A 192 0.13 -5.39 10.25
C MET A 192 -0.26 -6.20 9.01
N LEU A 193 0.71 -6.45 8.14
CA LEU A 193 0.52 -7.22 6.91
C LEU A 193 0.07 -8.66 7.18
N LYS A 194 0.74 -9.38 8.08
CA LYS A 194 0.37 -10.75 8.49
C LYS A 194 -1.04 -10.84 9.09
N ASN A 195 -1.48 -9.77 9.75
CA ASN A 195 -2.76 -9.72 10.46
C ASN A 195 -3.78 -8.80 9.77
N LEU A 196 -3.58 -8.45 8.50
CA LEU A 196 -4.31 -7.38 7.82
C LEU A 196 -5.82 -7.55 7.91
N ASN A 197 -6.31 -8.76 7.60
CA ASN A 197 -7.75 -9.07 7.65
C ASN A 197 -8.33 -8.92 9.06
N LYS A 198 -7.63 -9.42 10.08
CA LYS A 198 -8.07 -9.34 11.48
C LYS A 198 -8.11 -7.89 11.97
N ILE A 199 -7.08 -7.11 11.65
CA ILE A 199 -6.97 -5.71 12.06
C ILE A 199 -8.05 -4.87 11.38
N LEU A 200 -8.24 -5.02 10.06
CA LEU A 200 -9.28 -4.30 9.33
C LEU A 200 -10.69 -4.66 9.81
N LYS A 201 -10.95 -5.95 10.07
CA LYS A 201 -12.23 -6.38 10.67
C LYS A 201 -12.51 -5.65 11.99
N ASN A 202 -11.54 -5.61 12.89
CA ASN A 202 -11.67 -4.89 14.16
C ASN A 202 -11.86 -3.38 13.96
N ILE A 203 -11.17 -2.77 13.00
CA ILE A 203 -11.36 -1.35 12.67
C ILE A 203 -12.80 -1.10 12.19
N PHE A 204 -13.33 -1.94 11.28
CA PHE A 204 -14.69 -1.77 10.78
C PHE A 204 -15.74 -1.99 11.85
N GLU A 205 -15.57 -2.96 12.74
CA GLU A 205 -16.45 -3.16 13.90
C GLU A 205 -16.49 -1.92 14.80
N ASN A 206 -15.34 -1.26 15.03
CA ASN A 206 -15.28 -0.06 15.85
C ASN A 206 -15.89 1.17 15.15
N ILE A 207 -15.69 1.31 13.84
CA ILE A 207 -16.34 2.37 13.05
C ILE A 207 -17.86 2.18 13.06
N ASP A 208 -18.34 0.96 12.83
CA ASP A 208 -19.77 0.65 12.80
C ASP A 208 -20.44 0.97 14.15
N LYS A 209 -19.81 0.60 15.27
CA LYS A 209 -20.25 0.99 16.61
C LYS A 209 -20.30 2.51 16.78
N ALA A 210 -19.26 3.23 16.37
CA ALA A 210 -19.22 4.69 16.48
C ALA A 210 -20.32 5.38 15.67
N LEU A 211 -20.56 4.92 14.43
CA LEU A 211 -21.62 5.45 13.55
C LEU A 211 -23.02 5.12 14.07
N ASN A 212 -23.20 3.98 14.74
CA ASN A 212 -24.47 3.58 15.34
C ASN A 212 -24.80 4.33 16.64
N ILE A 213 -23.79 4.87 17.35
CA ILE A 213 -23.97 5.67 18.57
C ILE A 213 -24.30 7.14 18.26
N SER A 214 -23.85 7.65 17.10
CA SER A 214 -24.21 8.99 16.57
C SER A 214 -25.57 9.05 15.87
#